data_AF-A0A817HRP8-F1
#
_entry.id   AF-A0A817HRP8-F1
#
_cell.length_a   1.000
_cell.length_b   1.000
_cell.length_c   1.000
_cell.angle_alpha   90.00
_cell.angle_beta   90.00
_cell.angle_gamma   90.00
#
_symmetry.space_group_name_H-M   'P 1'
#
loop_
_entity.id
_entity.type
_entity.pdbx_description
1 polymer ?
#
loop_
_entity_poly.entity_id
_entity_poly.type
_entity_poly.pdbx_seq_one_letter_code
_entity_poly.pdbx_strand_id
1 'polypeptide(L)'
;MATADNDSASVITIDHSEIDHLRANVLKSQIATYRLLARHLPVSDSLLQSCSYKVQLATLIQNHVQQQSEIIQPTAIILESHQNDSDMPLKFSSATNMYRWLVGSTEMNTTDEDGIPTRIRQHPISLNPLYVQQEREKRVLNRISNRLQELEHMPAQMSVELRTQALIELKSLKLLQFQKQLRSEILHTMKVCSFFSIS
;
A
#
# COMPACT_ATOMS: atom_id res chain seq x y z
N MET A 1 8.90 -5.62 58.29
CA MET A 1 9.34 -4.35 57.65
C MET A 1 10.39 -4.75 56.62
N ALA A 2 10.23 -4.59 55.31
CA ALA A 2 9.39 -3.69 54.54
C ALA A 2 8.84 -4.40 53.29
N THR A 3 7.63 -4.02 52.89
CA THR A 3 7.02 -4.36 51.60
C THR A 3 7.47 -3.36 50.54
N ALA A 4 7.47 -3.84 49.30
CA ALA A 4 7.77 -3.14 48.05
C ALA A 4 7.05 -1.79 47.88
N ASP A 5 7.65 -0.93 47.06
CA ASP A 5 7.05 0.11 46.17
C ASP A 5 8.27 0.83 45.54
N ASN A 6 8.39 1.16 44.25
CA ASN A 6 7.39 1.53 43.27
C ASN A 6 8.06 1.44 41.87
N ASP A 7 7.53 0.61 40.97
CA ASP A 7 7.86 0.65 39.54
C ASP A 7 7.39 1.99 38.98
N SER A 8 8.33 2.90 38.70
CA SER A 8 8.06 4.13 37.95
C SER A 8 7.84 3.77 36.48
N ALA A 9 6.67 3.22 36.15
CA ALA A 9 6.19 3.12 34.79
C ALA A 9 6.12 4.53 34.21
N SER A 10 6.90 4.81 33.16
CA SER A 10 6.84 6.07 32.41
C SER A 10 5.47 6.19 31.74
N VAL A 11 4.52 6.85 32.41
CA VAL A 11 3.20 7.12 31.86
C VAL A 11 3.36 8.14 30.72
N ILE A 12 3.08 7.71 29.50
CA ILE A 12 3.02 8.59 28.33
C ILE A 12 1.72 9.38 28.43
N THR A 13 1.81 10.66 28.79
CA THR A 13 0.67 11.58 28.80
C THR A 13 0.49 12.19 27.43
N ILE A 14 -0.55 11.75 26.69
CA ILE A 14 -0.93 12.36 25.42
C ILE A 14 -1.98 13.43 25.71
N ASP A 15 -1.72 14.65 25.28
CA ASP A 15 -2.62 15.78 25.47
C ASP A 15 -3.95 15.56 24.73
N HIS A 16 -5.05 16.01 25.33
CA HIS A 16 -6.38 15.82 24.75
C HIS A 16 -6.55 16.53 23.40
N SER A 17 -5.90 17.68 23.24
CA SER A 17 -5.85 18.44 21.97
C SER A 17 -5.23 17.63 20.85
N GLU A 18 -4.15 16.88 21.10
CA GLU A 18 -3.50 16.02 20.10
C GLU A 18 -4.45 14.92 19.60
N ILE A 19 -5.22 14.33 20.52
CA ILE A 19 -6.21 13.30 20.20
C ILE A 19 -7.34 13.86 19.31
N ASP A 20 -7.80 15.07 19.59
CA ASP A 20 -8.82 15.73 18.78
C ASP A 20 -8.30 16.15 17.41
N HIS A 21 -7.05 16.60 17.33
CA HIS A 21 -6.36 16.84 16.05
C HIS A 21 -6.22 15.56 15.23
N LEU A 22 -5.86 14.44 15.85
CA LEU A 22 -5.82 13.14 15.18
C LEU A 22 -7.19 12.76 14.62
N ARG A 23 -8.26 12.86 15.41
CA ARG A 23 -9.63 12.56 14.95
C ARG A 23 -10.02 13.43 13.76
N ALA A 24 -9.75 14.73 13.84
CA ALA A 24 -10.03 15.66 12.75
C ALA A 24 -9.22 15.33 11.48
N ASN A 25 -7.97 14.93 11.62
CA ASN A 25 -7.12 14.56 10.50
C ASN A 25 -7.59 13.26 9.83
N VAL A 26 -7.91 12.23 10.61
CA VAL A 26 -8.52 10.99 10.10
C VAL A 26 -9.80 11.29 9.33
N LEU A 27 -10.68 12.12 9.89
CA LEU A 27 -11.94 12.49 9.24
C LEU A 27 -11.68 13.20 7.90
N LYS A 28 -10.76 14.16 7.85
CA LYS A 28 -10.38 14.85 6.62
C LYS A 28 -9.86 13.88 5.56
N SER A 29 -8.99 12.94 5.95
CA SER A 29 -8.48 11.91 5.06
C SER A 29 -9.59 11.00 4.54
N GLN A 30 -10.52 10.58 5.39
CA GLN A 30 -11.67 9.77 4.98
C GLN A 30 -12.58 10.51 3.99
N ILE A 31 -12.92 11.77 4.28
CA ILE A 31 -13.74 12.61 3.38
C ILE A 31 -13.06 12.74 2.02
N ALA A 32 -11.74 12.98 2.00
CA ALA A 32 -10.98 13.06 0.75
C ALA A 32 -11.02 11.73 -0.02
N THR A 33 -10.80 10.60 0.65
CA THR A 33 -10.89 9.25 0.07
C THR A 33 -12.25 9.00 -0.55
N TYR A 34 -13.35 9.26 0.18
CA TYR A 34 -14.69 9.07 -0.35
C TYR A 34 -14.99 9.97 -1.55
N ARG A 35 -14.50 11.22 -1.56
CA ARG A 35 -14.66 12.12 -2.71
C ARG A 35 -13.94 11.60 -3.96
N LEU A 36 -12.76 11.00 -3.80
CA LEU A 36 -12.01 10.41 -4.91
C LEU A 36 -12.72 9.16 -5.44
N LEU A 37 -13.12 8.25 -4.55
CA LEU A 37 -13.83 7.03 -4.91
C LEU A 37 -15.16 7.32 -5.63
N ALA A 38 -15.92 8.30 -5.14
CA ALA A 38 -17.17 8.72 -5.77
C ALA A 38 -16.99 9.28 -7.20
N ARG A 39 -15.78 9.76 -7.54
CA ARG A 39 -15.42 10.26 -8.88
C ARG A 39 -14.62 9.25 -9.70
N HIS A 40 -14.52 8.00 -9.23
CA HIS A 40 -13.69 6.95 -9.84
C HIS A 40 -12.20 7.32 -9.98
N LEU A 41 -11.70 8.17 -9.08
CA LEU A 41 -10.29 8.56 -9.04
C LEU A 41 -9.48 7.60 -8.16
N PRO A 42 -8.20 7.35 -8.51
CA PRO A 42 -7.33 6.52 -7.69
C PRO A 42 -7.08 7.17 -6.34
N VAL A 43 -6.99 6.34 -5.30
CA VAL A 43 -6.63 6.74 -3.94
C VAL A 43 -5.22 6.22 -3.67
N SER A 44 -4.34 7.07 -3.13
CA SER A 44 -2.99 6.66 -2.77
C SER A 44 -2.96 5.86 -1.47
N ASP A 45 -2.00 4.94 -1.35
CA ASP A 45 -1.86 4.08 -0.16
C ASP A 45 -1.57 4.89 1.12
N SER A 46 -0.79 5.96 1.00
CA SER A 46 -0.52 6.88 2.12
C SER A 46 -1.81 7.54 2.63
N LEU A 47 -2.72 7.91 1.73
CA LEU A 47 -4.01 8.47 2.11
C LEU A 47 -4.92 7.41 2.76
N LEU A 48 -4.89 6.17 2.27
CA LEU A 48 -5.62 5.04 2.89
C LEU A 48 -5.12 4.73 4.29
N GLN A 49 -3.80 4.71 4.51
CA GLN A 49 -3.20 4.55 5.84
C GLN A 49 -3.66 5.65 6.80
N SER A 50 -3.77 6.88 6.29
CA SER A 50 -4.23 8.04 7.06
C SER A 50 -5.72 7.98 7.45
N CYS A 51 -6.52 7.12 6.81
CA CYS A 51 -7.91 6.91 7.19
C CYS A 51 -8.06 6.03 8.44
N SER A 52 -7.01 5.32 8.86
CA SER A 52 -7.04 4.41 10.01
C SER A 52 -6.60 5.13 11.28
N TYR A 53 -7.56 5.42 12.16
CA TYR A 53 -7.29 6.02 13.46
C TYR A 53 -6.31 5.19 14.31
N LYS A 54 -6.44 3.85 14.28
CA LYS A 54 -5.52 2.96 15.03
C LYS A 54 -4.08 3.09 14.55
N VAL A 55 -3.87 3.17 13.23
CA VAL A 55 -2.52 3.31 12.65
C VAL A 55 -1.94 4.67 13.00
N GLN A 56 -2.71 5.75 12.85
CA GLN A 56 -2.24 7.10 13.19
C GLN A 56 -1.94 7.26 14.67
N LEU A 57 -2.77 6.68 15.54
CA LEU A 57 -2.55 6.68 16.98
C LEU A 57 -1.28 5.89 17.35
N ALA A 58 -1.05 4.72 16.73
CA ALA A 58 0.18 3.96 16.93
C ALA A 58 1.42 4.76 16.52
N THR A 59 1.36 5.48 15.39
CA THR A 59 2.46 6.38 14.96
C THR A 59 2.67 7.52 15.95
N LEU A 60 1.61 8.14 16.47
CA LEU A 60 1.73 9.22 17.46
C LEU A 60 2.38 8.71 18.76
N ILE A 61 1.94 7.56 19.27
CA ILE A 61 2.56 6.92 20.44
C ILE A 61 4.04 6.64 20.17
N GLN A 62 4.37 6.09 19.00
CA GLN A 62 5.75 5.75 18.65
C GLN A 62 6.65 6.98 18.58
N ASN A 63 6.15 8.11 18.09
CA ASN A 63 6.88 9.38 18.08
C ASN A 63 7.17 9.87 19.51
N HIS A 64 6.19 9.78 20.42
CA HIS A 64 6.36 10.13 21.84
C HIS A 64 7.39 9.21 22.53
N VAL A 65 7.38 7.91 22.23
CA VAL A 65 8.38 6.95 22.73
C VAL A 65 9.79 7.28 22.22
N GLN A 66 9.92 7.66 20.94
CA GLN A 66 11.22 8.00 20.35
C GLN A 66 11.81 9.30 20.90
N GLN A 67 10.98 10.31 21.19
CA GLN A 67 11.44 11.57 21.79
C GLN A 67 12.02 11.39 23.21
N GLN A 68 11.55 10.39 23.97
CA GLN A 68 12.11 10.07 25.28
C GLN A 68 13.47 9.34 25.19
N SER A 69 13.78 8.70 24.06
CA SER A 69 15.02 7.91 23.87
C SER A 69 16.24 8.70 23.36
N GLU A 70 16.14 9.99 23.06
CA GLU A 70 17.35 10.80 22.76
C GLU A 70 18.20 11.14 24.01
N ILE A 71 17.78 10.72 25.23
CA ILE A 71 18.56 10.92 26.46
C ILE A 71 19.33 9.67 26.94
N ILE A 72 19.05 8.44 26.47
CA ILE A 72 19.80 7.24 26.92
C ILE A 72 20.04 6.23 25.79
N GLN A 73 21.30 5.80 25.68
CA GLN A 73 21.89 4.83 24.75
C GLN A 73 21.10 3.51 24.56
N PRO A 74 21.29 2.79 23.42
CA PRO A 74 20.43 1.67 23.05
C PRO A 74 20.63 0.48 23.99
N THR A 75 19.64 0.22 24.83
CA THR A 75 19.59 -1.02 25.62
C THR A 75 18.75 -2.03 24.84
N ALA A 76 19.39 -3.09 24.35
CA ALA A 76 18.71 -4.25 23.80
C ALA A 76 17.85 -4.90 24.89
N ILE A 77 16.56 -5.09 24.62
CA ILE A 77 15.66 -5.79 25.53
C ILE A 77 15.90 -7.30 25.37
N ILE A 78 16.60 -7.90 26.33
CA ILE A 78 16.60 -9.35 26.57
C ILE A 78 15.51 -9.61 27.62
N LEU A 79 14.48 -10.36 27.25
CA LEU A 79 13.40 -10.74 28.15
C LEU A 79 13.73 -12.12 28.75
N GLU A 80 14.33 -12.13 29.94
CA GLU A 80 14.44 -13.33 30.78
C GLU A 80 13.14 -13.54 31.55
N SER A 81 12.39 -14.59 31.21
CA SER A 81 11.23 -15.04 31.97
C SER A 81 11.59 -16.26 32.83
N HIS A 82 11.67 -16.06 34.14
CA HIS A 82 11.61 -17.14 35.11
C HIS A 82 10.16 -17.54 35.36
N GLN A 83 9.77 -18.78 35.05
CA GLN A 83 8.93 -19.65 35.91
C GLN A 83 8.68 -21.01 35.26
N ASN A 84 8.90 -22.05 36.07
CA ASN A 84 8.41 -23.41 35.88
C ASN A 84 6.89 -23.42 36.08
N ASP A 85 6.13 -23.93 35.11
CA ASP A 85 5.23 -25.08 35.27
C ASP A 85 4.36 -25.22 34.00
N SER A 86 3.98 -26.46 33.73
CA SER A 86 3.25 -26.97 32.57
C SER A 86 2.01 -26.14 32.19
N ASP A 87 1.96 -25.61 30.96
CA ASP A 87 0.79 -25.72 30.08
C ASP A 87 1.04 -25.16 28.67
N MET A 88 0.37 -25.77 27.70
CA MET A 88 0.46 -25.58 26.25
C MET A 88 0.54 -24.12 25.78
N PRO A 89 1.48 -23.75 24.89
CA PRO A 89 1.53 -22.40 24.36
C PRO A 89 0.38 -22.18 23.36
N LEU A 90 -0.63 -21.41 23.77
CA LEU A 90 -1.60 -20.80 22.85
C LEU A 90 -0.86 -19.84 21.92
N LYS A 91 -0.49 -20.33 20.73
CA LYS A 91 0.08 -19.52 19.66
C LYS A 91 -0.99 -18.57 19.14
N PHE A 92 -0.85 -17.28 19.51
CA PHE A 92 -1.61 -16.20 18.90
C PHE A 92 -1.30 -16.15 17.39
N SER A 93 -2.29 -16.46 16.56
CA SER A 93 -2.16 -16.45 15.10
C SER A 93 -2.11 -15.00 14.62
N SER A 94 -0.91 -14.44 14.56
CA SER A 94 -0.63 -13.26 13.75
C SER A 94 -0.93 -13.64 12.29
N ALA A 95 -1.87 -12.92 11.66
CA ALA A 95 -2.28 -13.09 10.27
C ALA A 95 -1.14 -12.86 9.24
N THR A 96 0.09 -12.62 9.70
CA THR A 96 1.26 -12.36 8.87
C THR A 96 1.98 -13.64 8.40
N ASN A 97 1.46 -14.83 8.69
CA ASN A 97 2.13 -16.08 8.35
C ASN A 97 1.45 -16.88 7.22
N MET A 98 1.23 -16.24 6.06
CA MET A 98 0.80 -16.91 4.82
C MET A 98 1.75 -18.02 4.36
N TYR A 99 3.00 -18.03 4.83
CA TYR A 99 4.00 -19.03 4.47
C TYR A 99 4.07 -20.23 5.43
N ARG A 100 3.27 -20.27 6.50
CA ARG A 100 3.27 -21.40 7.44
C ARG A 100 2.64 -22.67 6.86
N TRP A 101 1.75 -22.57 5.89
CA TRP A 101 1.20 -23.73 5.18
C TRP A 101 2.26 -24.45 4.32
N LEU A 102 3.38 -23.78 3.99
CA LEU A 102 4.47 -24.38 3.23
C LEU A 102 5.42 -25.24 4.10
N VAL A 103 5.38 -25.11 5.42
CA VAL A 103 6.32 -25.80 6.32
C VAL A 103 5.56 -26.29 7.56
N GLY A 104 4.84 -27.39 7.40
CA GLY A 104 4.08 -28.04 8.47
C GLY A 104 4.02 -29.55 8.30
N SER A 105 5.08 -30.22 8.77
CA SER A 105 5.21 -31.59 9.29
C SER A 105 4.33 -32.72 8.75
N THR A 106 4.98 -33.71 8.15
CA THR A 106 4.49 -35.11 8.15
C THR A 106 5.40 -35.89 9.09
N GLU A 107 4.90 -36.21 10.28
CA GLU A 107 5.32 -37.39 11.00
C GLU A 107 4.22 -38.45 10.91
N MET A 108 4.68 -39.69 10.75
CA MET A 108 4.02 -40.99 10.91
C MET A 108 3.32 -41.63 9.70
N ASN A 109 4.09 -42.51 9.07
CA ASN A 109 3.79 -43.89 8.65
C ASN A 109 2.33 -44.29 8.42
N THR A 110 2.03 -44.64 7.17
CA THR A 110 1.40 -45.92 6.84
C THR A 110 2.07 -46.46 5.57
N THR A 111 2.82 -47.54 5.71
CA THR A 111 3.15 -48.44 4.60
C THR A 111 1.85 -48.99 4.04
N ASP A 112 1.56 -48.76 2.77
CA ASP A 112 0.87 -49.71 1.90
C ASP A 112 1.04 -49.29 0.43
N GLU A 113 1.15 -50.32 -0.39
CA GLU A 113 1.44 -50.37 -1.83
C GLU A 113 0.47 -49.53 -2.67
N ASP A 114 0.95 -49.06 -3.82
CA ASP A 114 0.18 -48.35 -4.88
C ASP A 114 -0.51 -47.04 -4.49
N GLY A 115 0.28 -45.96 -4.36
CA GLY A 115 -0.28 -44.63 -4.22
C GLY A 115 0.75 -43.53 -4.32
N ILE A 116 1.21 -43.19 -5.53
CA ILE A 116 2.02 -41.99 -5.78
C ILE A 116 1.20 -40.78 -5.29
N PRO A 117 1.57 -40.11 -4.18
CA PRO A 117 0.91 -38.88 -3.80
C PRO A 117 1.42 -37.85 -4.79
N THR A 118 0.61 -37.53 -5.80
CA THR A 118 0.77 -36.31 -6.58
C THR A 118 0.46 -35.14 -5.64
N ARG A 119 1.36 -34.88 -4.69
CA ARG A 119 1.50 -33.57 -4.08
C ARG A 119 2.12 -32.71 -5.17
N ILE A 120 1.26 -32.32 -6.11
CA ILE A 120 1.59 -31.48 -7.26
C ILE A 120 2.44 -30.35 -6.71
N ARG A 121 3.70 -30.30 -7.12
CA ARG A 121 4.51 -29.11 -7.00
C ARG A 121 3.86 -28.05 -7.87
N GLN A 122 2.81 -27.43 -7.36
CA GLN A 122 2.25 -26.21 -7.91
C GLN A 122 3.25 -25.12 -7.60
N HIS A 123 4.29 -25.06 -8.42
CA HIS A 123 5.01 -23.81 -8.61
C HIS A 123 3.94 -22.75 -8.91
N PRO A 124 4.01 -21.56 -8.29
CA PRO A 124 3.06 -20.51 -8.61
C PRO A 124 3.04 -20.34 -10.13
N ILE A 125 1.85 -20.47 -10.74
CA ILE A 125 1.66 -20.30 -12.18
C ILE A 125 2.37 -19.01 -12.58
N SER A 126 3.39 -19.12 -13.44
CA SER A 126 4.13 -17.94 -13.88
C SER A 126 3.22 -17.12 -14.79
N LEU A 127 2.96 -15.88 -14.41
CA LEU A 127 2.25 -14.94 -15.29
C LEU A 127 3.19 -14.50 -16.42
N ASN A 128 2.71 -14.52 -17.66
CA ASN A 128 3.47 -13.99 -18.79
C ASN A 128 3.59 -12.45 -18.65
N PRO A 129 4.82 -11.89 -18.60
CA PRO A 129 5.01 -10.46 -18.40
C PRO A 129 4.50 -9.61 -19.58
N LEU A 130 4.56 -10.12 -20.82
CA LEU A 130 4.03 -9.41 -21.99
C LEU A 130 2.52 -9.28 -21.94
N TYR A 131 1.85 -10.34 -21.48
CA TYR A 131 0.40 -10.31 -21.31
C TYR A 131 -0.02 -9.30 -20.24
N VAL A 132 0.69 -9.24 -19.12
CA VAL A 132 0.46 -8.23 -18.07
C VAL A 132 0.62 -6.82 -18.62
N GLN A 133 1.65 -6.59 -19.44
CA GLN A 133 1.91 -5.30 -20.05
C GLN A 133 0.78 -4.91 -21.02
N GLN A 134 0.40 -5.82 -21.93
CA GLN A 134 -0.68 -5.59 -22.89
C GLN A 134 -2.01 -5.29 -22.20
N GLU A 135 -2.34 -6.06 -21.15
CA GLU A 135 -3.57 -5.86 -20.41
C GLU A 135 -3.58 -4.51 -19.65
N ARG A 136 -2.42 -4.08 -19.12
CA ARG A 136 -2.29 -2.73 -18.53
C ARG A 136 -2.54 -1.65 -19.57
N GLU A 137 -1.96 -1.77 -20.75
CA GLU A 137 -2.17 -0.82 -21.86
C GLU A 137 -3.63 -0.78 -22.29
N LYS A 138 -4.27 -1.96 -22.43
CA LYS A 138 -5.70 -2.07 -22.74
C LYS A 138 -6.58 -1.40 -21.69
N ARG A 139 -6.31 -1.62 -20.40
CA ARG A 139 -7.05 -0.96 -19.31
C ARG A 139 -6.91 0.56 -19.34
N VAL A 140 -5.70 1.05 -19.62
CA VAL A 140 -5.46 2.50 -19.75
C VAL A 140 -6.22 3.07 -20.95
N LEU A 141 -6.16 2.40 -22.11
CA LEU A 141 -6.91 2.82 -23.30
C LEU A 141 -8.42 2.83 -23.07
N ASN A 142 -8.96 1.80 -22.42
CA ASN A 142 -10.38 1.75 -22.07
C ASN A 142 -10.78 2.92 -21.16
N ARG A 143 -9.97 3.26 -20.14
CA ARG A 143 -10.23 4.41 -19.27
C ARG A 143 -10.21 5.72 -20.03
N ILE A 144 -9.25 5.90 -20.94
CA ILE A 144 -9.17 7.09 -21.80
C ILE A 144 -10.40 7.19 -22.71
N SER A 145 -10.81 6.07 -23.32
CA SER A 145 -12.00 6.02 -24.17
C SER A 145 -13.27 6.39 -23.41
N ASN A 146 -13.46 5.82 -22.22
CA ASN A 146 -14.61 6.15 -21.37
C ASN A 146 -14.63 7.64 -21.03
N ARG A 147 -13.48 8.20 -20.63
CA ARG A 147 -13.37 9.61 -20.30
C ARG A 147 -13.62 10.52 -21.51
N LEU A 148 -13.14 10.14 -22.69
CA LEU A 148 -13.41 10.86 -23.94
C LEU A 148 -14.92 10.91 -24.21
N GLN A 149 -15.61 9.78 -24.07
CA GLN A 149 -17.05 9.68 -24.23
C GLN A 149 -17.80 10.55 -23.21
N GLU A 150 -17.41 10.53 -21.94
CA GLU A 150 -17.99 11.41 -20.92
C GLU A 150 -17.88 12.88 -21.31
N LEU A 151 -16.70 13.32 -21.76
CA LEU A 151 -16.43 14.71 -22.13
C LEU A 151 -17.19 15.15 -23.40
N GLU A 152 -17.37 14.25 -24.37
CA GLU A 152 -18.10 14.54 -25.62
C GLU A 152 -19.61 14.69 -25.42
N HIS A 153 -20.18 13.98 -24.44
CA HIS A 153 -21.63 13.98 -24.18
C HIS A 153 -22.05 14.96 -23.06
N MET A 154 -21.19 15.90 -22.68
CA MET A 154 -21.51 16.84 -21.61
C MET A 154 -22.56 17.88 -22.01
N PRO A 155 -23.46 18.27 -21.09
CA PRO A 155 -24.54 19.20 -21.39
C PRO A 155 -24.01 20.60 -21.71
N ALA A 156 -24.62 21.26 -22.70
CA ALA A 156 -24.22 22.60 -23.15
C ALA A 156 -24.40 23.70 -22.09
N GLN A 157 -25.30 23.50 -21.11
CA GLN A 157 -25.69 24.48 -20.08
C GLN A 157 -24.74 24.63 -18.87
N MET A 158 -23.49 24.17 -18.97
CA MET A 158 -22.48 24.39 -17.93
C MET A 158 -21.86 25.79 -17.95
N SER A 159 -21.23 26.19 -16.84
CA SER A 159 -20.49 27.45 -16.75
C SER A 159 -19.38 27.51 -17.79
N VAL A 160 -19.04 28.72 -18.24
CA VAL A 160 -18.04 28.93 -19.29
C VAL A 160 -16.68 28.37 -18.88
N GLU A 161 -16.28 28.56 -17.61
CA GLU A 161 -15.01 28.05 -17.07
C GLU A 161 -14.95 26.52 -17.04
N LEU A 162 -16.02 25.84 -16.64
CA LEU A 162 -16.06 24.37 -16.66
C LEU A 162 -16.02 23.84 -18.10
N ARG A 163 -16.69 24.54 -19.03
CA ARG A 163 -16.67 24.19 -20.45
C ARG A 163 -15.27 24.31 -21.05
N THR A 164 -14.54 25.39 -20.75
CA THR A 164 -13.19 25.58 -21.27
C THR A 164 -12.24 24.53 -20.72
N GLN A 165 -12.30 24.24 -19.41
CA GLN A 165 -11.50 23.16 -18.79
C GLN A 165 -11.78 21.80 -19.43
N ALA A 166 -13.05 21.48 -19.63
CA ALA A 166 -13.45 20.24 -20.30
C ALA A 166 -12.96 20.13 -21.74
N LEU A 167 -13.03 21.22 -22.50
CA LEU A 167 -12.53 21.26 -23.88
C LEU A 167 -11.01 21.12 -23.93
N ILE A 168 -10.28 21.71 -22.98
CA ILE A 168 -8.83 21.52 -22.85
C ILE A 168 -8.53 20.04 -22.58
N GLU A 169 -9.23 19.42 -21.64
CA GLU A 169 -9.08 18.00 -21.33
C GLU A 169 -9.34 17.14 -22.58
N LEU A 170 -10.48 17.33 -23.26
CA LEU A 170 -10.86 16.60 -24.46
C LEU A 170 -9.80 16.71 -25.56
N LYS A 171 -9.32 17.93 -25.85
CA LYS A 171 -8.28 18.16 -26.86
C LYS A 171 -6.96 17.52 -26.47
N SER A 172 -6.57 17.60 -25.20
CA SER A 172 -5.33 16.99 -24.71
C SER A 172 -5.35 15.46 -24.85
N LEU A 173 -6.50 14.82 -24.59
CA LEU A 173 -6.67 13.38 -24.79
C LEU A 173 -6.61 13.00 -26.28
N LYS A 174 -7.25 13.77 -27.18
CA LYS A 174 -7.19 13.51 -28.64
C LYS A 174 -5.79 13.63 -29.22
N LEU A 175 -4.97 14.53 -28.67
CA LEU A 175 -3.58 14.74 -29.12
C LEU A 175 -2.57 13.79 -28.45
N LEU A 176 -2.99 12.98 -27.47
CA LEU A 176 -2.09 12.15 -26.67
C LEU A 176 -1.23 11.21 -27.53
N GLN A 177 -1.82 10.54 -28.52
CA GLN A 177 -1.10 9.57 -29.34
C GLN A 177 -0.06 10.25 -30.24
N PHE A 178 -0.43 11.38 -30.85
CA PHE A 178 0.50 12.21 -31.61
C PHE A 178 1.68 12.68 -30.74
N GLN A 179 1.39 13.12 -29.51
CA GLN A 179 2.41 13.55 -28.56
C GLN A 179 3.37 12.40 -28.17
N LYS A 180 2.86 11.17 -27.98
CA LYS A 180 3.68 9.99 -27.71
C LYS A 180 4.57 9.64 -28.89
N GLN A 181 4.02 9.67 -30.10
CA GLN A 181 4.76 9.40 -31.33
C GLN A 181 5.92 10.40 -31.50
N LEU A 182 5.63 11.71 -31.45
CA LEU A 182 6.66 12.75 -31.57
C LEU A 182 7.78 12.59 -30.53
N ARG A 183 7.43 12.30 -29.27
CA ARG A 183 8.45 12.04 -28.24
C ARG A 183 9.31 10.83 -28.55
N SER A 184 8.72 9.76 -29.09
CA SER A 184 9.47 8.57 -29.50
C SER A 184 10.43 8.87 -30.64
N GLU A 185 10.00 9.63 -31.64
CA GLU A 185 10.84 10.05 -32.77
C GLU A 185 12.04 10.87 -32.30
N ILE A 186 11.82 11.87 -31.44
CA ILE A 186 12.90 12.70 -30.88
C ILE A 186 13.86 11.86 -30.02
N LEU A 187 13.35 10.99 -29.16
CA LEU A 187 14.22 10.13 -28.35
C LEU A 187 15.03 9.16 -29.22
N HIS A 188 14.46 8.68 -30.33
CA HIS A 188 15.16 7.84 -31.27
C HIS A 188 16.30 8.61 -31.95
N THR A 189 16.05 9.81 -32.47
CA THR A 189 17.10 10.64 -33.10
C THR A 189 18.20 11.01 -32.11
N MET A 190 17.85 11.36 -30.87
CA MET A 190 18.84 11.65 -29.82
C MET A 190 19.72 10.43 -29.50
N LYS A 191 19.13 9.23 -29.40
CA LYS A 191 19.90 7.99 -29.18
C LYS A 191 20.85 7.74 -30.33
N VAL A 192 20.39 7.85 -31.58
CA VAL A 192 21.23 7.65 -32.76
C VAL A 192 22.39 8.65 -32.81
N CYS A 193 22.14 9.94 -32.56
CA CYS A 193 23.21 10.95 -32.48
C CYS A 193 24.22 10.64 -31.37
N SER A 194 23.77 10.18 -30.20
CA SER A 194 24.68 9.83 -29.10
C SER A 194 25.57 8.63 -29.44
N PHE A 195 25.06 7.62 -30.16
CA PHE A 195 25.86 6.49 -30.61
C PHE A 195 26.90 6.90 -31.65
N PHE A 196 26.54 7.77 -32.58
CA PHE A 196 27.46 8.23 -33.63
C PHE A 196 28.55 9.18 -33.11
N SER A 197 28.35 9.81 -31.95
CA SER A 197 29.35 10.69 -31.32
C SER A 197 30.37 9.94 -30.44
N ILE A 198 30.16 8.66 -30.15
CA ILE A 198 31.02 7.84 -29.26
C ILE A 198 31.87 6.83 -30.05
N SER A 199 31.62 6.66 -31.36
CA SER A 199 32.48 5.91 -32.30
C SER A 199 33.38 6.86 -33.09
#